data_AF-A0AAN7L8Q0-F1
#
_entry.id   AF-A0AAN7L8Q0-F1
#
_cell.length_a   1.000
_cell.length_b   1.000
_cell.length_c   1.000
_cell.angle_alpha   90.00
_cell.angle_beta   90.00
_cell.angle_gamma   90.00
#
_symmetry.space_group_name_H-M   'P 1'
#
loop_
_entity.id
_entity.type
_entity.pdbx_description
1 polymer ?
#
loop_
_entity_poly.entity_id
_entity_poly.type
_entity_poly.pdbx_seq_one_letter_code
_entity_poly.pdbx_strand_id
1 'polypeptide(L)'
;MSSAALAYKCMEVAYMKVVYSSQSTATKDRQELQTALKLVPPGESPSSAVSDVDNVNNTAVIDNKATIPKDENPSRIAGNRIITARNRPNFERLLNFAQDVNNAMEASKKSVAAFNAASSKSADSQHKEVISSIKRAIDFHFQDVEGLLQLVRVATEAISR
;
A
#
# COMPACT_ATOMS: atom_id res chain seq x y z
N MET A 1 27.30 -3.82 -14.85
CA MET A 1 26.29 -2.75 -14.77
C MET A 1 25.28 -2.85 -15.91
N SER A 2 25.71 -3.01 -17.17
CA SER A 2 24.82 -3.19 -18.34
C SER A 2 23.76 -4.30 -18.16
N SER A 3 24.17 -5.53 -17.85
CA SER A 3 23.22 -6.65 -17.64
C SER A 3 22.32 -6.44 -16.41
N ALA A 4 22.82 -5.76 -15.38
CA ALA A 4 22.04 -5.45 -14.19
C ALA A 4 20.90 -4.47 -14.52
N ALA A 5 21.14 -3.49 -15.40
CA ALA A 5 20.10 -2.57 -15.84
C ALA A 5 18.95 -3.32 -16.54
N LEU A 6 19.27 -4.25 -17.44
CA LEU A 6 18.27 -5.10 -18.10
C LEU A 6 17.51 -5.99 -17.10
N ALA A 7 18.23 -6.62 -16.16
CA ALA A 7 17.60 -7.46 -15.13
C ALA A 7 16.61 -6.66 -14.25
N TYR A 8 17.01 -5.46 -13.82
CA TYR A 8 16.13 -4.58 -13.06
C TYR A 8 14.95 -4.06 -13.88
N LYS A 9 15.12 -3.82 -15.18
CA LYS A 9 14.00 -3.50 -16.08
C LYS A 9 12.99 -4.66 -16.17
N CYS A 10 13.46 -5.89 -16.32
CA CYS A 10 12.57 -7.06 -16.31
C CYS A 10 11.86 -7.21 -14.95
N MET A 11 12.54 -6.94 -13.85
CA MET A 11 11.96 -6.97 -12.51
C MET A 11 10.89 -5.89 -12.31
N GLU A 12 11.12 -4.66 -12.77
CA GLU A 12 10.12 -3.59 -12.80
C GLU A 12 8.84 -4.06 -13.52
N VAL A 13 8.99 -4.57 -14.74
CA VAL A 13 7.83 -5.01 -15.54
C VAL A 13 7.13 -6.20 -14.90
N ALA A 14 7.85 -7.16 -14.33
CA ALA A 14 7.24 -8.28 -13.62
C ALA A 14 6.35 -7.83 -12.46
N TYR A 15 6.86 -6.94 -11.58
CA TYR A 15 6.06 -6.39 -10.49
C TYR A 15 4.89 -5.56 -10.99
N MET A 16 5.09 -4.75 -12.04
CA MET A 16 3.99 -3.98 -12.65
C MET A 16 2.88 -4.90 -13.17
N LYS A 17 3.20 -6.03 -13.78
CA LYS A 17 2.18 -7.00 -14.25
C LYS A 17 1.38 -7.58 -13.07
N VAL A 18 2.03 -7.89 -11.95
CA VAL A 18 1.35 -8.34 -10.73
C VAL A 18 0.42 -7.24 -10.20
N VAL A 19 0.90 -6.01 -10.06
CA VAL A 19 0.13 -4.85 -9.61
C VAL A 19 -1.10 -4.62 -10.50
N TYR A 20 -0.93 -4.59 -11.81
CA TYR A 20 -2.05 -4.37 -12.74
C TYR A 20 -3.09 -5.48 -12.66
N SER A 21 -2.67 -6.75 -12.55
CA SER A 21 -3.59 -7.89 -12.42
C SER A 21 -4.39 -7.88 -11.12
N SER A 22 -3.83 -7.31 -10.05
CA SER A 22 -4.43 -7.30 -8.71
C SER A 22 -5.14 -5.99 -8.36
N GLN A 23 -5.07 -4.96 -9.23
CA GLN A 23 -5.58 -3.63 -8.96
C GLN A 23 -7.08 -3.58 -8.64
N SER A 24 -7.89 -4.39 -9.33
CA SER A 24 -9.33 -4.47 -9.09
C SER A 24 -9.64 -5.01 -7.69
N THR A 25 -8.95 -6.08 -7.28
CA THR A 25 -9.05 -6.68 -5.94
C THR A 25 -8.55 -5.71 -4.87
N ALA A 26 -7.38 -5.10 -5.06
CA ALA A 26 -6.85 -4.11 -4.13
C ALA A 26 -7.81 -2.92 -3.95
N THR A 27 -8.49 -2.49 -5.01
CA THR A 27 -9.48 -1.40 -4.95
C THR A 27 -10.69 -1.79 -4.09
N LYS A 28 -11.20 -3.02 -4.26
CA LYS A 28 -12.30 -3.56 -3.45
C LYS A 28 -11.88 -3.70 -1.98
N ASP A 29 -10.74 -4.32 -1.72
CA ASP A 29 -10.21 -4.51 -0.36
C ASP A 29 -10.05 -3.18 0.37
N ARG A 30 -9.57 -2.15 -0.33
CA ARG A 30 -9.46 -0.79 0.20
C ARG A 30 -10.81 -0.19 0.56
N GLN A 31 -11.82 -0.35 -0.30
CA GLN A 31 -13.18 0.17 -0.06
C GLN A 31 -13.86 -0.54 1.13
N GLU A 32 -13.73 -1.86 1.21
CA GLU A 32 -14.27 -2.66 2.32
C GLU A 32 -13.63 -2.25 3.66
N LEU A 33 -12.30 -2.11 3.68
CA LEU A 33 -11.58 -1.67 4.87
C LEU A 33 -11.97 -0.24 5.28
N GLN A 34 -12.12 0.68 4.32
CA GLN A 34 -12.58 2.04 4.60
C GLN A 34 -13.98 2.06 5.19
N THR A 35 -14.90 1.23 4.68
CA THR A 35 -16.25 1.12 5.22
C THR A 35 -16.23 0.54 6.64
N ALA A 36 -15.46 -0.52 6.88
CA ALA A 36 -15.31 -1.13 8.20
C ALA A 36 -14.72 -0.16 9.24
N LEU A 37 -13.79 0.72 8.83
CA LEU A 37 -13.21 1.73 9.72
C LEU A 37 -14.15 2.92 9.98
N LYS A 38 -15.07 3.23 9.06
CA LYS A 38 -16.06 4.33 9.20
C LYS A 38 -17.30 3.97 9.99
N LEU A 39 -17.62 2.67 10.11
CA LEU A 39 -18.77 2.16 10.88
C LEU A 39 -18.59 2.24 12.41
N VAL A 40 -17.49 2.81 12.91
CA VAL A 40 -17.36 3.16 14.33
C VAL A 40 -18.09 4.49 14.54
N PRO A 41 -19.24 4.52 15.27
CA PRO A 41 -19.96 5.77 15.49
C PRO A 41 -19.05 6.76 16.23
N PRO A 42 -19.06 8.06 15.89
CA PRO A 42 -18.53 9.08 16.79
C PRO A 42 -19.33 8.93 18.09
N GLY A 43 -18.62 8.63 19.19
CA GLY A 43 -19.25 8.48 20.48
C GLY A 43 -20.13 9.68 20.76
N GLU A 44 -21.40 9.43 21.08
CA GLU A 44 -22.28 10.45 21.63
C GLU A 44 -21.56 11.02 22.86
N SER A 45 -21.23 12.31 22.79
CA SER A 45 -20.73 13.06 23.95
C SER A 45 -21.76 12.95 25.08
N PRO A 46 -21.38 12.62 26.32
CA PRO A 46 -22.28 12.85 27.43
C PRO A 46 -22.39 14.37 27.58
N SER A 47 -23.53 14.93 27.20
CA SER A 47 -23.91 16.29 27.61
C SER A 47 -24.09 16.30 29.13
N SER A 48 -22.99 16.52 29.84
CA SER A 48 -23.01 16.88 31.26
C SER A 48 -23.09 18.39 31.37
N ALA A 49 -24.25 18.96 31.02
CA ALA A 49 -24.61 20.31 31.44
C ALA A 49 -25.07 20.22 32.90
N VAL A 50 -24.13 20.33 33.84
CA VAL A 50 -24.45 20.65 35.24
C VAL A 50 -24.78 22.14 35.24
N SER A 51 -26.06 22.47 35.01
CA SER A 51 -26.58 23.80 35.28
C SER A 51 -27.09 23.80 36.71
N ASP A 52 -26.33 24.43 37.61
CA ASP A 52 -26.82 24.87 38.90
C ASP A 52 -28.10 25.70 38.69
N VAL A 53 -29.22 25.17 39.17
CA VAL A 53 -30.39 25.97 39.49
C VAL A 53 -30.83 25.55 40.88
N ASP A 54 -30.47 26.37 41.87
CA ASP A 54 -31.13 26.37 43.16
C ASP A 54 -32.63 26.57 42.95
N ASN A 55 -33.43 25.54 43.20
CA ASN A 55 -34.85 25.71 43.42
C ASN A 55 -35.30 24.87 44.62
N VAL A 56 -35.25 25.52 45.77
CA VAL A 56 -35.81 25.09 47.04
C VAL A 56 -37.34 25.12 46.94
N ASN A 57 -38.00 23.97 46.79
CA ASN A 57 -39.35 23.78 47.33
C ASN A 57 -39.76 22.30 47.48
N ASN A 58 -39.68 21.82 48.71
CA ASN A 58 -40.63 20.99 49.46
C ASN A 58 -41.13 19.63 48.91
N THR A 59 -40.76 18.59 49.69
CA THR A 59 -41.58 17.47 50.19
C THR A 59 -42.43 16.63 49.22
N ALA A 60 -41.96 15.41 48.95
CA ALA A 60 -42.76 14.20 49.16
C ALA A 60 -41.82 12.99 49.35
N VAL A 61 -41.74 12.52 50.59
CA VAL A 61 -41.17 11.23 50.97
C VAL A 61 -42.06 10.14 50.37
N ILE A 62 -41.52 9.37 49.43
CA ILE A 62 -41.98 8.01 49.19
C ILE A 62 -40.75 7.11 49.15
N ASP A 63 -40.75 6.26 50.17
CA ASP A 63 -39.90 5.11 50.42
C ASP A 63 -39.74 4.21 49.19
N ASN A 64 -38.65 3.43 49.14
CA ASN A 64 -38.57 2.06 48.60
C ASN A 64 -37.13 1.67 48.30
N LYS A 65 -36.50 1.16 49.35
CA LYS A 65 -35.31 0.29 49.37
C LYS A 65 -35.43 -0.89 48.38
N ALA A 66 -34.25 -1.28 47.87
CA ALA A 66 -33.91 -2.47 47.06
C ALA A 66 -34.12 -2.28 45.54
N THR A 67 -33.09 -2.37 44.70
CA THR A 67 -32.26 -3.57 44.50
C THR A 67 -31.00 -3.20 43.72
N ILE A 68 -29.84 -3.69 44.17
CA ILE A 68 -28.61 -3.74 43.40
C ILE A 68 -28.75 -4.85 42.34
N PRO A 69 -28.45 -4.57 41.07
CA PRO A 69 -27.63 -5.50 40.29
C PRO A 69 -26.45 -4.69 39.73
N LYS A 70 -25.22 -4.92 40.21
CA LYS A 70 -24.30 -5.90 39.62
C LYS A 70 -24.69 -6.25 38.19
N ASP A 71 -24.29 -5.41 37.25
CA ASP A 71 -24.01 -5.91 35.92
C ASP A 71 -22.67 -5.36 35.44
N GLU A 72 -21.81 -6.31 35.14
CA GLU A 72 -20.44 -6.17 34.69
C GLU A 72 -20.45 -5.67 33.25
N ASN A 73 -20.35 -4.35 33.06
CA ASN A 73 -19.97 -3.87 31.73
C ASN A 73 -18.46 -3.70 31.67
N PRO A 74 -17.76 -4.48 30.82
CA PRO A 74 -16.32 -4.41 30.71
C PRO A 74 -15.97 -3.00 30.25
N SER A 75 -14.98 -2.43 30.92
CA SER A 75 -14.35 -1.16 30.57
C SER A 75 -14.26 -0.98 29.06
N ARG A 76 -15.14 -0.15 28.47
CA ARG A 76 -14.98 0.39 27.11
C ARG A 76 -13.89 1.47 27.08
N ILE A 77 -12.84 1.24 27.87
CA ILE A 77 -11.61 2.00 27.89
C ILE A 77 -10.77 1.48 26.72
N ALA A 78 -10.20 2.42 25.96
CA ALA A 78 -9.30 2.23 24.83
C ALA A 78 -9.97 1.82 23.51
N GLY A 79 -10.30 2.81 22.68
CA GLY A 79 -9.43 3.20 21.56
C GLY A 79 -8.87 2.14 20.60
N ASN A 80 -9.32 0.90 20.62
CA ASN A 80 -8.87 -0.11 19.69
C ASN A 80 -9.77 -0.10 18.45
N ARG A 81 -9.27 0.52 17.36
CA ARG A 81 -9.71 0.20 15.99
C ARG A 81 -9.37 -1.26 15.71
N ILE A 82 -10.15 -2.20 16.25
CA ILE A 82 -9.96 -3.62 15.99
C ILE A 82 -10.33 -3.83 14.53
N ILE A 83 -9.34 -4.03 13.67
CA ILE A 83 -9.57 -4.68 12.38
C ILE A 83 -10.19 -6.04 12.74
N THR A 84 -11.51 -6.16 12.55
CA THR A 84 -12.24 -7.39 12.84
C THR A 84 -11.51 -8.54 12.15
N ALA A 85 -11.39 -9.71 12.79
CA ALA A 85 -10.68 -10.87 12.23
C ALA A 85 -11.07 -11.16 10.77
N ARG A 86 -12.32 -10.86 10.41
CA ARG A 86 -12.88 -10.92 9.05
C ARG A 86 -12.11 -10.10 7.99
N ASN A 87 -11.52 -8.97 8.34
CA ASN A 87 -10.85 -8.05 7.41
C ASN A 87 -9.33 -8.27 7.32
N ARG A 88 -8.75 -9.18 8.13
CA ARG A 88 -7.31 -9.52 8.10
C ARG A 88 -6.81 -9.91 6.70
N PRO A 89 -7.47 -10.80 5.93
CA PRO A 89 -6.96 -11.17 4.60
C PRO A 89 -6.99 -10.00 3.61
N ASN A 90 -7.94 -9.06 3.73
CA ASN A 90 -7.98 -7.87 2.89
C ASN A 90 -6.79 -6.95 3.19
N PHE A 91 -6.46 -6.79 4.48
CA PHE A 91 -5.31 -6.00 4.90
C PHE A 91 -3.99 -6.60 4.42
N GLU A 92 -3.83 -7.92 4.54
CA GLU A 92 -2.67 -8.64 4.04
C GLU A 92 -2.50 -8.48 2.52
N ARG A 93 -3.58 -8.64 1.74
CA ARG A 93 -3.54 -8.42 0.28
C ARG A 93 -3.18 -6.98 -0.08
N LEU A 94 -3.69 -5.99 0.66
CA LEU A 94 -3.34 -4.58 0.45
C LEU A 94 -1.87 -4.30 0.77
N LEU A 95 -1.32 -4.90 1.82
CA LEU A 95 0.10 -4.79 2.16
C LEU A 95 0.99 -5.41 1.08
N ASN A 96 0.63 -6.61 0.61
CA ASN A 96 1.35 -7.27 -0.49
C ASN A 96 1.29 -6.44 -1.78
N PHE A 97 0.11 -5.91 -2.12
CA PHE A 97 -0.05 -4.99 -3.25
C PHE A 97 0.87 -3.77 -3.14
N ALA A 98 0.92 -3.14 -1.96
CA ALA A 98 1.80 -1.99 -1.72
C ALA A 98 3.29 -2.38 -1.82
N GLN A 99 3.66 -3.56 -1.33
CA GLN A 99 5.01 -4.09 -1.44
C GLN A 99 5.40 -4.31 -2.91
N ASP A 100 4.51 -4.86 -3.74
CA ASP A 100 4.77 -5.06 -5.17
C ASP A 100 4.94 -3.73 -5.92
N VAL A 101 4.14 -2.71 -5.59
CA VAL A 101 4.31 -1.35 -6.14
C VAL A 101 5.67 -0.77 -5.74
N ASN A 102 6.06 -0.90 -4.48
CA ASN A 102 7.36 -0.43 -3.99
C ASN A 102 8.51 -1.18 -4.69
N ASN A 103 8.39 -2.50 -4.85
CA ASN A 103 9.39 -3.31 -5.53
C ASN A 103 9.52 -2.92 -7.02
N ALA A 104 8.41 -2.61 -7.70
CA ALA A 104 8.44 -2.09 -9.08
C ALA A 104 9.22 -0.77 -9.17
N MET A 105 8.92 0.17 -8.26
CA MET A 105 9.57 1.48 -8.21
C MET A 105 11.08 1.37 -7.90
N GLU A 106 11.44 0.53 -6.93
CA GLU A 106 12.84 0.28 -6.58
C GLU A 106 13.60 -0.41 -7.73
N ALA A 107 12.98 -1.37 -8.41
CA ALA A 107 13.57 -1.98 -9.60
C ALA A 107 13.77 -0.95 -10.73
N SER A 108 12.79 -0.07 -10.98
CA SER A 108 12.90 1.01 -11.96
C SER A 108 14.09 1.94 -11.65
N LYS A 109 14.20 2.39 -10.39
CA LYS A 109 15.32 3.23 -9.94
C LYS A 109 16.67 2.55 -10.09
N LYS A 110 16.76 1.26 -9.72
CA LYS A 110 17.98 0.46 -9.86
C LYS A 110 18.36 0.23 -11.32
N SER A 111 17.39 0.05 -12.21
CA SER A 111 17.60 -0.06 -13.66
C SER A 111 18.28 1.19 -14.22
N VAL A 112 17.73 2.36 -13.93
CA VAL A 112 18.29 3.65 -14.38
C VAL A 112 19.66 3.91 -13.76
N ALA A 113 19.85 3.62 -12.47
CA ALA A 113 21.15 3.79 -11.81
C ALA A 113 22.23 2.89 -12.43
N ALA A 114 21.90 1.62 -12.68
CA ALA A 114 22.80 0.67 -13.34
C ALA A 114 23.13 1.08 -14.78
N PHE A 115 22.14 1.61 -15.52
CA PHE A 115 22.35 2.15 -16.86
C PHE A 115 23.30 3.35 -16.85
N ASN A 116 23.06 4.34 -15.99
CA ASN A 116 23.91 5.53 -15.90
C ASN A 116 25.37 5.15 -15.56
N ALA A 117 25.57 4.18 -14.67
CA ALA A 117 26.89 3.65 -14.34
C ALA A 117 27.55 2.85 -15.48
N ALA A 118 26.76 2.29 -16.41
CA ALA A 118 27.28 1.64 -17.63
C ALA A 118 27.62 2.67 -18.73
N SER A 119 26.81 3.71 -18.86
CA SER A 119 26.95 4.77 -19.87
C SER A 119 28.14 5.69 -19.61
N SER A 120 28.52 5.91 -18.34
CA SER A 120 29.66 6.77 -17.98
C SER A 120 31.02 6.22 -18.39
N LYS A 121 31.10 4.95 -18.82
CA LYS A 121 32.34 4.27 -19.25
C LYS A 121 32.57 4.28 -20.77
N SER A 122 31.74 5.01 -21.53
CA SER A 122 31.60 4.88 -22.98
C SER A 122 32.54 5.78 -23.80
N ALA A 123 33.81 5.38 -23.95
CA ALA A 123 34.73 6.08 -24.86
C ALA A 123 34.67 5.57 -26.32
N ASP A 124 34.33 4.29 -26.51
CA ASP A 124 34.45 3.60 -27.81
C ASP A 124 33.13 3.47 -28.59
N SER A 125 33.23 3.36 -29.92
CA SER A 125 32.11 3.28 -30.87
C SER A 125 31.22 2.05 -30.63
N GLN A 126 31.81 0.87 -30.43
CA GLN A 126 31.07 -0.37 -30.11
C GLN A 126 30.29 -0.23 -28.80
N HIS A 127 30.88 0.43 -27.81
CA HIS A 127 30.21 0.66 -26.52
C HIS A 127 28.99 1.58 -26.66
N LYS A 128 28.99 2.53 -27.62
CA LYS A 128 27.82 3.39 -27.89
C LYS A 128 26.63 2.59 -28.42
N GLU A 129 26.84 1.59 -29.27
CA GLU A 129 25.76 0.73 -29.78
C GLU A 129 25.15 -0.13 -28.67
N VAL A 130 25.99 -0.68 -27.78
CA VAL A 130 25.55 -1.41 -26.59
C VAL A 130 24.69 -0.52 -25.70
N ILE A 131 25.16 0.69 -25.38
CA ILE A 131 24.43 1.66 -24.56
C ILE A 131 23.11 2.08 -25.20
N SER A 132 23.07 2.31 -26.52
CA SER A 132 21.85 2.64 -27.26
C SER A 132 20.81 1.51 -27.20
N SER A 133 21.25 0.25 -27.35
CA SER A 133 20.38 -0.92 -27.29
C SER A 133 19.79 -1.11 -25.88
N ILE A 134 20.60 -0.93 -24.85
CA ILE A 134 20.14 -0.98 -23.45
C ILE A 134 19.15 0.15 -23.17
N LYS A 135 19.44 1.38 -23.62
CA LYS A 135 18.54 2.51 -23.43
C LYS A 135 17.17 2.25 -24.04
N ARG A 136 17.13 1.67 -25.24
CA ARG A 136 15.88 1.30 -25.91
C ARG A 136 15.05 0.31 -25.09
N ALA A 137 15.68 -0.69 -24.47
CA ALA A 137 14.99 -1.65 -23.61
C ALA A 137 14.48 -0.99 -22.30
N ILE A 138 15.26 -0.09 -21.71
CA ILE A 138 14.89 0.60 -20.45
C ILE A 138 13.74 1.59 -20.66
N ASP A 139 13.78 2.36 -21.75
CA ASP A 139 12.74 3.33 -22.10
C ASP A 139 11.46 2.64 -22.63
N PHE A 140 11.50 1.32 -22.86
CA PHE A 140 10.38 0.58 -23.41
C PHE A 140 9.23 0.48 -22.40
N HIS A 141 8.02 0.54 -22.95
CA HIS A 141 6.78 0.53 -22.18
C HIS A 141 6.50 -0.87 -21.61
N PHE A 142 5.96 -0.92 -20.40
CA PHE A 142 5.74 -2.18 -19.68
C PHE A 142 4.50 -2.97 -20.17
N GLN A 143 3.61 -2.36 -20.95
CA GLN A 143 2.38 -3.03 -21.42
C GLN A 143 2.67 -4.12 -22.46
N ASP A 144 3.64 -3.87 -23.35
CA ASP A 144 4.09 -4.83 -24.36
C ASP A 144 5.27 -5.65 -23.82
N VAL A 145 4.95 -6.76 -23.15
CA VAL A 145 5.97 -7.63 -22.56
C VAL A 145 6.80 -8.32 -23.65
N GLU A 146 6.19 -8.67 -24.78
CA GLU A 146 6.92 -9.37 -25.85
C GLU A 146 7.88 -8.44 -26.59
N GLY A 147 7.45 -7.21 -26.89
CA GLY A 147 8.34 -6.18 -27.41
C GLY A 147 9.51 -5.89 -26.46
N LEU A 148 9.26 -5.87 -25.15
CA LEU A 148 10.32 -5.71 -24.16
C LEU A 148 11.32 -6.88 -24.21
N LEU A 149 10.82 -8.13 -24.22
CA LEU A 149 11.68 -9.32 -24.22
C LEU A 149 12.57 -9.38 -25.47
N GLN A 150 12.06 -8.96 -26.63
CA GLN A 150 12.86 -8.84 -27.86
C GLN A 150 13.99 -7.82 -27.69
N LEU A 151 13.69 -6.64 -27.14
CA LEU A 151 14.71 -5.60 -26.90
C LEU A 151 15.75 -6.04 -25.86
N VAL A 152 15.32 -6.71 -24.79
CA VAL A 152 16.22 -7.26 -23.77
C VAL A 152 17.15 -8.31 -24.38
N ARG A 153 16.63 -9.18 -25.26
CA ARG A 153 17.46 -10.16 -25.97
C ARG A 153 18.52 -9.49 -26.82
N VAL A 154 18.13 -8.55 -27.69
CA VAL A 154 19.06 -7.79 -28.55
C VAL A 154 20.13 -7.08 -27.71
N ALA A 155 19.73 -6.42 -26.61
CA ALA A 155 20.68 -5.75 -25.72
C ALA A 155 21.61 -6.74 -25.00
N THR A 156 21.11 -7.91 -24.61
CA THR A 156 21.92 -8.97 -23.98
C THR A 156 22.96 -9.50 -24.95
N GLU A 157 22.55 -9.80 -26.18
CA GLU A 157 23.46 -10.25 -27.25
C GLU A 157 24.56 -9.21 -27.52
N ALA A 158 24.21 -7.92 -27.54
CA ALA A 158 25.17 -6.84 -27.71
C ALA A 158 26.15 -6.71 -26.54
N ILE A 159 25.72 -6.97 -25.29
CA ILE A 159 26.61 -6.97 -24.12
C ILE A 159 27.61 -8.13 -24.14
N SER A 160 27.23 -9.27 -24.74
CA SER A 160 28.06 -10.47 -24.81
C SER A 160 29.02 -10.52 -26.00
N ARG A 161 28.99 -9.53 -26.88
CA ARG A 161 29.97 -9.34 -27.97
C ARG A 161 31.19 -8.59 -27.45
#